data_AF-A0A956LEZ5-F1
#
_entry.id   AF-A0A956LEZ5-F1
#
_cell.length_a   1.000
_cell.length_b   1.000
_cell.length_c   1.000
_cell.angle_alpha   90.00
_cell.angle_beta   90.00
_cell.angle_gamma   90.00
#
_symmetry.space_group_name_H-M   'P 1'
#
loop_
_entity.id
_entity.type
_entity.pdbx_description
1 polymer ?
#
loop_
_entity_poly.entity_id
_entity_poly.type
_entity_poly.pdbx_seq_one_letter_code
_entity_poly.pdbx_strand_id
1 'polypeptide(L)' 'MAFLRIAQVGHPVLRAPTREVSRDELLSPAFQGFIDDLVDTMHEASGAGLAANQVYRSVRV' A
#
# COMPACT_ATOMS: atom_id res chain seq x y z
N MET A 1 0.44 -7.93 -11.51
CA MET A 1 1.81 -7.46 -11.33
C MET A 1 1.96 -6.07 -11.92
N ALA A 2 1.82 -5.07 -11.08
CA ALA A 2 2.24 -3.71 -11.34
C ALA A 2 3.09 -3.23 -10.16
N PHE A 3 4.27 -2.66 -10.44
CA PHE A 3 5.08 -2.06 -9.39
C PHE A 3 4.58 -0.66 -9.05
N LEU A 4 4.35 -0.43 -7.76
CA LEU A 4 3.83 0.83 -7.24
C LEU A 4 4.97 1.79 -6.92
N ARG A 5 4.73 3.10 -7.08
CA ARG A 5 5.74 4.10 -6.72
C ARG A 5 5.82 4.28 -5.21
N ILE A 6 7.03 4.21 -4.66
CA ILE A 6 7.28 4.44 -3.24
C ILE A 6 7.42 5.94 -2.94
N ALA A 7 6.58 6.44 -2.05
CA ALA A 7 6.60 7.80 -1.54
C ALA A 7 7.91 8.10 -0.81
N GLN A 8 8.48 9.25 -1.13
CA GLN A 8 9.72 9.71 -0.54
C GLN A 8 9.47 10.45 0.79
N VAL A 9 10.48 10.42 1.66
CA VAL A 9 10.46 11.13 2.94
C VAL A 9 10.09 12.60 2.73
N GLY A 10 9.16 13.10 3.55
CA GLY A 10 8.63 14.46 3.44
C GLY A 10 7.24 14.54 2.84
N HIS A 11 6.80 13.53 2.07
CA HIS A 11 5.46 13.53 1.50
C HIS A 11 4.37 13.49 2.60
N PRO A 12 3.30 14.31 2.53
CA PRO A 12 2.29 14.40 3.59
C PRO A 12 1.58 13.08 3.92
N VAL A 13 1.44 12.18 2.93
CA VAL A 13 0.79 10.86 3.11
C VAL A 13 1.48 10.00 4.19
N LEU A 14 2.78 10.20 4.41
CA LEU A 14 3.56 9.47 5.41
C LEU A 14 3.37 10.01 6.83
N ARG A 15 2.68 11.15 6.99
CA ARG A 15 2.41 11.81 8.29
C ARG A 15 0.93 11.90 8.64
N ALA A 16 0.06 11.44 7.75
CA ALA A 16 -1.38 11.44 7.97
C ALA A 16 -1.85 10.09 8.54
N PRO A 17 -2.87 10.06 9.42
CA PRO A 17 -3.54 8.82 9.79
C PRO A 17 -4.14 8.14 8.57
N THR A 18 -4.09 6.81 8.54
CA THR A 18 -4.71 6.00 7.48
C THR A 18 -6.11 5.55 7.86
N ARG A 19 -7.01 5.54 6.86
CA ARG A 19 -8.39 5.07 7.01
C ARG A 19 -8.41 3.55 7.19
N GLU A 20 -9.30 3.06 8.04
CA GLU A 20 -9.60 1.62 8.12
C GLU A 20 -10.26 1.12 6.85
N VAL A 21 -9.89 -0.09 6.44
CA VAL A 21 -10.49 -0.79 5.31
C VAL A 21 -11.69 -1.58 5.82
N SER A 22 -12.84 -1.44 5.18
CA SER A 22 -14.01 -2.24 5.55
C SER A 22 -13.80 -3.70 5.11
N ARG A 23 -14.55 -4.63 5.72
CA ARG A 23 -14.46 -6.04 5.33
C ARG A 23 -14.80 -6.26 3.85
N ASP A 24 -15.81 -5.59 3.34
CA ASP A 24 -16.24 -5.74 1.94
C ASP A 24 -15.22 -5.15 0.97
N GLU A 25 -14.58 -4.03 1.33
CA GLU A 25 -13.48 -3.45 0.55
C GLU A 25 -12.29 -4.41 0.52
N LEU A 26 -11.89 -4.94 1.68
CA LEU A 26 -10.78 -5.88 1.81
C LEU A 26 -10.98 -7.14 0.96
N LEU A 27 -12.19 -7.69 0.96
CA LEU A 27 -12.54 -8.91 0.21
C LEU A 27 -12.74 -8.66 -1.30
N SER A 28 -12.77 -7.40 -1.74
CA SER A 28 -12.96 -7.11 -3.16
C SER A 28 -11.76 -7.58 -4.01
N PRO A 29 -11.99 -8.10 -5.23
CA PRO A 29 -10.89 -8.54 -6.10
C PRO A 29 -9.87 -7.44 -6.40
N ALA A 30 -10.33 -6.19 -6.52
CA ALA A 30 -9.47 -5.05 -6.77
C ALA A 30 -8.54 -4.74 -5.59
N PHE A 31 -9.03 -4.89 -4.35
CA PHE A 31 -8.22 -4.66 -3.16
C PHE A 31 -7.23 -5.81 -2.91
N GLN A 32 -7.62 -7.04 -3.21
CA GLN A 32 -6.69 -8.18 -3.21
C GLN A 32 -5.56 -7.99 -4.22
N GLY A 33 -5.87 -7.57 -5.45
CA GLY A 33 -4.84 -7.25 -6.44
C GLY A 33 -3.92 -6.09 -6.01
N PHE A 34 -4.44 -5.12 -5.27
CA PHE A 34 -3.62 -4.06 -4.67
C PHE A 34 -2.66 -4.60 -3.58
N ILE A 35 -3.08 -5.59 -2.79
CA ILE A 35 -2.22 -6.27 -1.82
C ILE A 35 -1.13 -7.06 -2.54
N ASP A 36 -1.46 -7.76 -3.63
CA ASP A 36 -0.47 -8.45 -4.46
C ASP A 36 0.57 -7.46 -5.00
N ASP A 37 0.14 -6.32 -5.54
CA ASP A 37 1.03 -5.27 -6.03
C ASP A 37 1.91 -4.66 -4.91
N LEU A 38 1.41 -4.56 -3.66
CA LEU A 38 2.21 -4.16 -2.50
C LEU A 38 3.33 -5.18 -2.20
N VAL A 39 3.00 -6.47 -2.19
CA VAL A 39 3.95 -7.55 -1.92
C VAL A 39 5.01 -7.62 -3.02
N ASP A 40 4.60 -7.53 -4.28
CA ASP A 40 5.51 -7.48 -5.44
C ASP A 40 6.46 -6.27 -5.34
N THR A 41 5.92 -5.08 -5.02
CA THR A 41 6.72 -3.86 -4.85
C THR A 41 7.70 -3.97 -3.68
N MET A 42 7.30 -4.60 -2.57
CA MET A 42 8.17 -4.86 -1.42
C MET A 42 9.36 -5.74 -1.81
N HIS A 43 9.11 -6.85 -2.51
CA HIS A 43 10.16 -7.76 -2.96
C HIS A 43 11.11 -7.08 -3.95
N GLU A 44 10.57 -6.34 -4.93
CA GLU A 44 11.39 -5.59 -5.91
C GLU A 44 12.29 -4.56 -5.24
N ALA A 45 11.77 -3.87 -4.22
CA ALA A 45 12.55 -2.94 -3.41
C ALA A 45 13.52 -3.61 -2.42
N SER A 46 13.60 -4.95 -2.41
CA SER A 46 14.36 -5.74 -1.43
C SER A 46 14.01 -5.38 0.03
N GLY A 47 12.74 -5.04 0.28
CA GLY A 47 12.22 -4.64 1.57
C GLY A 47 11.71 -5.82 2.42
N ALA A 48 11.59 -5.60 3.73
CA ALA A 48 11.01 -6.59 4.66
C ALA A 48 9.52 -6.35 4.96
N GLY A 49 8.98 -5.21 4.51
CA GLY A 49 7.59 -4.80 4.70
C GLY A 49 7.31 -3.52 3.92
N LEU A 50 6.06 -3.34 3.47
CA LEU A 50 5.61 -2.15 2.75
C LEU A 50 4.15 -1.85 3.11
N ALA A 51 3.89 -0.65 3.64
CA ALA A 51 2.55 -0.19 4.00
C ALA A 51 1.90 0.59 2.85
N ALA A 52 0.57 0.57 2.77
CA ALA A 52 -0.19 1.23 1.70
C ALA A 52 0.08 2.74 1.58
N ASN A 53 0.31 3.44 2.70
CA ASN A 53 0.63 4.87 2.65
C ASN A 53 1.98 5.15 1.98
N GLN A 54 2.92 4.19 2.02
CA GLN A 54 4.20 4.28 1.32
C GLN A 54 4.04 4.18 -0.20
N VAL A 55 2.87 3.79 -0.72
CA VAL A 55 2.54 3.80 -2.15
C VAL A 55 1.39 4.76 -2.47
N TYR A 56 1.31 5.85 -1.71
CA TYR A 56 0.33 6.93 -1.90
C TYR A 56 -1.14 6.52 -1.67
N ARG A 57 -1.41 5.40 -0.99
CA ARG A 57 -2.76 4.96 -0.63
C ARG A 57 -2.98 5.09 0.88
N SER A 58 -3.79 6.05 1.30
CA SER A 58 -4.05 6.31 2.72
C SER A 58 -5.06 5.34 3.34
N VAL A 59 -4.72 4.06 3.37
CA VAL A 59 -5.48 2.97 3.99
C VAL A 59 -4.58 2.16 4.91
N ARG A 60 -5.16 1.49 5.91
CA ARG A 60 -4.41 0.81 6.98
C ARG A 60 -4.20 -0.67 6.63
N VAL A 61 -3.25 -0.91 5.72
CA VAL A 61 -2.78 -2.23 5.24
C VAL A 61 -1.28 -2.16 5.01
#